data_AF-A0AAU2XI54-F1
#
_entry.id   AF-A0AAU2XI54-F1
#
_cell.length_a   1.000
_cell.length_b   1.000
_cell.length_c   1.000
_cell.angle_alpha   90.00
_cell.angle_beta   90.00
_cell.angle_gamma   90.00
#
_symmetry.space_group_name_H-M   'P 1'
#
loop_
_entity.id
_entity.type
_entity.pdbx_description
1 polymer ?
#
loop_
_entity_poly.entity_id
_entity_poly.type
_entity_poly.pdbx_seq_one_letter_code
_entity_poly.pdbx_strand_id
1 'polypeptide(L)'
;MVRRTPQEKKQLSYLKDRRNAHGENDKSSRKNIPRARRNRHHQLRRAEHLALRKLTASGGTLDESEVRFARPRTGSWRKWAEFRLGDVVVYHLERRVERGGTDAAQSAAKTERILQVTSQVLSPSRRANRS
;
A
#
# COMPACT_ATOMS: atom_id res chain seq x y z
N MET A 1 20.90 14.17 16.69
CA MET A 1 19.59 13.47 16.55
C MET A 1 18.55 14.28 17.31
N VAL A 2 17.46 14.73 16.68
CA VAL A 2 16.41 15.49 17.39
C VAL A 2 15.66 14.54 18.33
N ARG A 3 15.73 14.80 19.65
CA ARG A 3 15.06 13.98 20.67
C ARG A 3 13.58 14.34 20.69
N ARG A 4 12.73 13.45 20.20
CA ARG A 4 11.28 13.63 20.21
C ARG A 4 10.66 13.31 21.56
N THR A 5 9.67 14.10 21.96
CA THR A 5 8.87 13.84 23.15
C THR A 5 8.02 12.56 22.97
N PRO A 6 7.57 11.91 24.06
CA PRO A 6 6.64 10.78 23.96
C PRO A 6 5.37 11.11 23.17
N GLN A 7 4.85 12.33 23.31
CA GLN A 7 3.66 12.82 22.62
C GLN A 7 3.91 12.91 21.11
N GLU A 8 5.03 13.51 20.70
CA GLU A 8 5.42 13.60 19.28
C GLU A 8 5.66 12.21 18.67
N LYS A 9 6.28 11.29 19.42
CA LYS A 9 6.45 9.89 18.98
C LYS A 9 5.10 9.22 18.73
N LYS A 10 4.13 9.44 19.63
CA LYS A 10 2.78 8.89 19.50
C LYS A 10 2.02 9.48 18.31
N GLN A 11 2.10 10.80 18.11
CA GLN A 11 1.51 11.48 16.96
C GLN A 11 2.08 10.93 15.64
N LEU A 12 3.41 10.79 15.56
CA LEU A 12 4.07 10.21 14.40
C LEU A 12 3.70 8.76 14.17
N SER A 13 3.50 7.98 15.23
CA SER A 13 3.01 6.61 15.12
C SER A 13 1.64 6.56 14.46
N TYR A 14 0.68 7.39 14.90
CA TYR A 14 -0.65 7.46 14.29
C TYR A 14 -0.62 7.82 12.79
N LEU A 15 0.35 8.64 12.39
CA LEU A 15 0.49 9.12 11.01
C LEU A 15 1.25 8.17 10.09
N LYS A 16 2.33 7.58 10.60
CA LYS A 16 3.34 6.88 9.78
C LYS A 16 3.27 5.37 9.92
N ASP A 17 2.85 4.84 11.07
CA ASP A 17 2.70 3.39 11.24
C ASP A 17 1.53 2.90 10.38
N ARG A 18 1.75 1.82 9.63
CA ARG A 18 0.80 1.26 8.67
C ARG A 18 0.37 -0.13 9.12
N ARG A 19 -0.94 -0.38 9.11
CA ARG A 19 -1.56 -1.63 9.57
C ARG A 19 -2.35 -2.28 8.45
N ASN A 20 -2.28 -3.61 8.41
CA ASN A 20 -3.04 -4.40 7.45
C ASN A 20 -4.51 -4.40 7.85
N ALA A 21 -5.36 -3.81 7.02
CA ALA A 21 -6.80 -3.78 7.23
C ALA A 21 -7.54 -4.90 6.50
N HIS A 22 -6.87 -5.68 5.65
CA HIS A 22 -7.53 -6.65 4.79
C HIS A 22 -7.93 -7.95 5.51
N GLY A 23 -7.83 -8.03 6.84
CA GLY A 23 -8.14 -9.25 7.60
C GLY A 23 -7.29 -10.46 7.20
N GLU A 24 -6.29 -10.26 6.35
CA GLU A 24 -5.42 -11.29 5.84
C GLU A 24 -4.53 -11.78 6.98
N ASN A 25 -4.46 -13.10 7.17
CA ASN A 25 -3.56 -13.70 8.16
C ASN A 25 -2.13 -13.20 7.92
N ASP A 26 -1.34 -12.94 8.97
CA ASP A 26 0.08 -12.57 8.90
C ASP A 26 0.93 -13.48 7.97
N LYS A 27 0.47 -14.71 7.68
CA LYS A 27 1.14 -15.65 6.76
C LYS A 27 0.80 -15.45 5.28
N SER A 28 -0.29 -14.76 4.97
CA SER A 28 -0.81 -14.60 3.60
C SER A 28 0.14 -13.77 2.74
N SER A 29 0.54 -12.58 3.19
CA SER A 29 1.48 -11.69 2.49
C SER A 29 2.82 -12.38 2.21
N ARG A 30 3.37 -13.12 3.19
CA ARG A 30 4.62 -13.88 3.05
C ARG A 30 4.56 -14.93 1.94
N LYS A 31 3.39 -15.53 1.68
CA LYS A 31 3.21 -16.55 0.63
C LYS A 31 2.74 -15.95 -0.70
N ASN A 32 1.85 -14.98 -0.64
CA ASN A 32 1.17 -14.40 -1.81
C ASN A 32 2.10 -13.46 -2.59
N ILE A 33 2.98 -12.70 -1.93
CA ILE A 33 3.91 -11.79 -2.61
C ILE A 33 4.90 -12.58 -3.49
N PRO A 34 5.63 -13.60 -2.99
CA PRO A 34 6.48 -14.42 -3.84
C PRO A 34 5.70 -15.15 -4.95
N ARG A 35 4.51 -15.67 -4.64
CA ARG A 35 3.65 -16.35 -5.62
C ARG A 35 3.24 -15.42 -6.76
N ALA A 36 2.78 -14.21 -6.46
CA ALA A 36 2.39 -13.22 -7.44
C ALA A 36 3.56 -12.83 -8.36
N ARG A 37 4.76 -12.60 -7.79
CA ARG A 37 5.98 -12.34 -8.57
C ARG A 37 6.32 -13.51 -9.49
N ARG A 38 6.31 -14.73 -8.96
CA ARG A 38 6.58 -15.96 -9.73
C ARG A 38 5.61 -16.07 -10.92
N ASN A 39 4.31 -15.94 -10.67
CA ASN A 39 3.28 -16.03 -11.70
C ASN A 39 3.49 -14.99 -12.80
N ARG A 40 3.84 -13.74 -12.44
CA ARG A 40 4.17 -12.68 -13.41
C ARG A 40 5.34 -13.08 -14.30
N HIS A 41 6.43 -13.61 -13.74
CA HIS A 41 7.57 -14.06 -14.53
C HIS A 41 7.22 -15.24 -15.45
N HIS A 42 6.39 -16.18 -15.01
CA HIS A 42 5.92 -17.27 -15.89
C HIS A 42 5.06 -16.74 -17.04
N GLN A 43 4.18 -15.77 -16.80
CA GLN A 43 3.37 -15.16 -17.86
C GLN A 43 4.25 -14.45 -18.91
N LEU A 44 5.26 -13.70 -18.46
CA LEU A 44 6.21 -13.04 -19.36
C LEU A 44 6.97 -14.05 -20.23
N ARG A 45 7.56 -15.10 -19.61
CA ARG A 45 8.27 -16.14 -20.36
C ARG A 45 7.37 -16.88 -21.32
N ARG A 46 6.12 -17.21 -20.93
CA ARG A 46 5.16 -17.86 -21.82
C ARG A 46 4.84 -16.99 -23.04
N ALA A 47 4.63 -15.69 -22.83
CA ALA A 47 4.37 -14.75 -23.93
C ALA A 47 5.56 -14.67 -24.89
N GLU A 48 6.78 -14.59 -24.36
CA GLU A 48 8.03 -14.59 -25.14
C GLU A 48 8.19 -15.89 -25.95
N HIS A 49 8.06 -17.06 -25.33
CA HIS A 49 8.13 -18.34 -26.03
C HIS A 49 7.06 -18.49 -27.12
N LEU A 50 5.83 -18.04 -26.89
CA LEU A 50 4.77 -18.07 -27.89
C LEU A 50 5.09 -17.15 -29.08
N ALA A 51 5.64 -15.97 -28.81
CA ALA A 51 6.04 -15.04 -29.87
C ALA A 51 7.19 -15.60 -30.71
N LEU A 52 8.21 -16.18 -30.08
CA LEU A 52 9.31 -16.86 -30.76
C LEU A 52 8.80 -18.02 -31.63
N ARG A 53 7.94 -18.89 -31.10
CA ARG A 53 7.36 -20.01 -31.87
C ARG A 53 6.60 -19.54 -33.10
N LYS A 54 5.84 -18.44 -32.99
CA LYS A 54 5.11 -17.86 -34.13
C LYS A 54 6.07 -17.36 -35.21
N LEU A 55 7.13 -16.65 -34.82
CA LEU A 55 8.13 -16.13 -35.75
C LEU A 55 8.87 -17.26 -36.49
N THR A 56 9.28 -18.31 -35.76
CA THR A 56 9.92 -19.49 -36.36
C THR A 56 8.98 -20.21 -37.33
N ALA A 57 7.70 -20.33 -36.98
CA ALA A 57 6.70 -20.97 -37.84
C ALA A 57 6.40 -20.16 -39.12
N SER A 58 6.56 -18.84 -39.11
CA SER A 58 6.41 -17.98 -40.30
C SER A 58 7.67 -17.87 -41.16
N GLY A 59 8.74 -18.60 -40.83
CA GLY A 59 10.01 -18.54 -41.57
C GLY A 59 10.82 -17.26 -41.35
N GLY A 60 10.48 -16.45 -40.34
CA GLY A 60 11.21 -15.22 -40.02
C GLY A 60 12.59 -15.52 -39.44
N THR A 61 13.57 -14.65 -39.71
CA THR A 61 14.94 -14.82 -39.20
C THR A 61 15.10 -14.16 -37.83
N LEU A 62 16.05 -14.65 -37.02
CA LEU A 62 16.33 -14.10 -35.69
C LEU A 62 16.78 -12.63 -35.73
N ASP A 63 17.35 -12.15 -36.83
CA ASP A 63 17.78 -10.75 -37.00
C ASP A 63 16.59 -9.79 -37.15
N GLU A 64 15.47 -10.24 -37.73
CA GLU A 64 14.21 -9.48 -37.77
C GLU A 64 13.53 -9.40 -36.39
N SER A 65 14.02 -10.20 -35.41
CA SER A 65 13.43 -10.35 -34.07
C SER A 65 13.89 -9.30 -33.05
N GLU A 66 14.60 -8.24 -33.47
CA GLU A 66 14.62 -6.95 -32.75
C GLU A 66 13.22 -6.32 -32.58
N VAL A 67 12.16 -7.05 -32.92
CA VAL A 67 10.85 -6.96 -32.28
C VAL A 67 11.09 -6.79 -30.78
N ARG A 68 11.00 -5.53 -30.34
CA ARG A 68 10.64 -5.17 -28.99
C ARG A 68 9.40 -6.00 -28.69
N PHE A 69 9.56 -7.18 -28.08
CA PHE A 69 8.43 -7.96 -27.60
C PHE A 69 7.65 -6.94 -26.82
N ALA A 70 6.46 -6.59 -27.30
CA ALA A 70 5.61 -5.63 -26.65
C ALA A 70 5.29 -6.29 -25.31
N ARG A 71 6.17 -6.08 -24.32
CA ARG A 71 6.08 -6.67 -23.00
C ARG A 71 4.68 -6.25 -22.62
N PRO A 72 3.73 -7.20 -22.48
CA PRO A 72 2.41 -6.83 -22.03
C PRO A 72 2.66 -5.97 -20.81
N ARG A 73 2.02 -4.79 -20.72
CA ARG A 73 2.13 -3.95 -19.53
C ARG A 73 1.60 -4.81 -18.38
N THR A 74 2.49 -5.61 -17.81
CA THR A 74 2.19 -6.52 -16.73
C THR A 74 1.86 -5.57 -15.62
N GLY A 75 0.58 -5.55 -15.25
CA GLY A 75 0.00 -4.55 -14.36
C GLY A 75 1.00 -4.21 -13.26
N SER A 76 1.17 -2.92 -13.00
CA SER A 76 2.17 -2.45 -12.06
C SER A 76 1.82 -2.97 -10.68
N TRP A 77 2.36 -4.14 -10.31
CA TRP A 77 2.35 -4.56 -8.92
C TRP A 77 3.11 -3.49 -8.17
N ARG A 78 2.37 -2.70 -7.41
CA ARG A 78 2.90 -1.62 -6.59
C ARG A 78 2.48 -1.91 -5.17
N LYS A 79 3.45 -1.84 -4.26
CA LYS A 79 3.15 -1.89 -2.84
C LYS A 79 2.30 -0.67 -2.52
N TRP A 80 1.03 -0.88 -2.21
CA TRP A 80 0.13 0.19 -1.81
C TRP A 80 0.35 0.48 -0.32
N ALA A 81 0.24 1.75 0.07
CA ALA A 81 0.30 2.10 1.48
C ALA A 81 -0.98 1.63 2.15
N GLU A 82 -0.87 0.79 3.18
CA GLU A 82 -2.03 0.33 3.95
C GLU A 82 -2.57 1.44 4.86
N PHE A 83 -3.59 1.12 5.67
CA PHE A 83 -4.25 2.08 6.55
C PHE A 83 -3.30 2.61 7.62
N ARG A 84 -3.46 3.90 7.97
CA ARG A 84 -2.66 4.48 9.05
C ARG A 84 -3.14 3.92 10.37
N LEU A 85 -2.25 3.83 11.35
CA LEU A 85 -2.62 3.39 12.70
C LEU A 85 -3.73 4.28 13.29
N GLY A 86 -3.73 5.59 13.03
CA GLY A 86 -4.80 6.50 13.45
C GLY A 86 -6.18 6.05 12.94
N ASP A 87 -6.29 5.79 11.65
CA ASP A 87 -7.55 5.37 11.00
C ASP A 87 -8.08 4.06 11.60
N VAL A 88 -7.18 3.09 11.84
CA VAL A 88 -7.53 1.80 12.44
C VAL A 88 -7.99 1.95 13.89
N VAL A 89 -7.37 2.83 14.66
CA VAL A 89 -7.78 3.08 16.05
C VAL A 89 -9.16 3.74 16.11
N VAL A 90 -9.44 4.69 15.21
CA VAL A 90 -10.77 5.32 15.10
C VAL A 90 -11.83 4.26 14.80
N TYR A 91 -11.61 3.44 13.77
CA TYR A 91 -12.50 2.33 13.42
C TYR A 91 -12.78 1.38 14.60
N HIS A 92 -11.75 1.03 15.38
CA HIS A 92 -11.93 0.16 16.54
C HIS A 92 -12.71 0.82 17.69
N LEU A 93 -12.56 2.14 17.90
CA LEU A 93 -13.32 2.87 18.92
C LEU A 93 -14.81 2.92 18.53
N GLU A 94 -15.11 3.27 17.28
CA GLU A 94 -16.47 3.27 16.73
C GLU A 94 -17.13 1.89 16.89
N ARG A 95 -16.45 0.83 16.46
CA ARG A 95 -16.92 -0.56 16.60
C ARG A 95 -17.16 -0.99 18.04
N ARG A 96 -16.46 -0.41 19.01
CA ARG A 96 -16.65 -0.74 20.43
C ARG A 96 -17.86 -0.02 21.02
N VAL A 97 -18.09 1.24 20.61
CA VAL A 97 -19.30 2.00 20.96
C VAL A 97 -20.54 1.33 20.37
N GLU A 98 -20.49 0.91 19.10
CA GLU A 98 -21.58 0.15 18.45
C GLU A 98 -21.96 -1.12 19.23
N ARG A 99 -20.97 -1.80 19.82
CA ARG A 99 -21.19 -3.03 20.61
C ARG A 99 -21.60 -2.76 22.06
N GLY A 100 -21.77 -1.49 22.46
CA GLY A 100 -22.13 -1.11 23.83
C GLY A 100 -21.02 -1.32 24.87
N GLY A 101 -19.77 -1.53 24.45
CA GLY A 101 -18.68 -1.93 25.34
C GLY A 101 -17.89 -0.77 25.98
N THR A 102 -18.17 0.48 25.62
CA THR A 102 -17.46 1.67 26.13
C THR A 102 -18.33 2.90 26.14
N ASP A 103 -17.97 3.85 27.00
CA ASP A 103 -18.50 5.20 26.98
C ASP A 103 -18.27 5.87 25.61
N ALA A 104 -19.38 6.26 24.97
CA ALA A 104 -19.42 6.91 23.67
C ALA A 104 -18.71 8.27 23.71
N ALA A 105 -18.85 9.03 24.80
CA ALA A 105 -18.27 10.36 24.93
C ALA A 105 -16.74 10.30 24.98
N GLN A 106 -16.18 9.37 25.77
CA GLN A 106 -14.73 9.15 25.83
C GLN A 106 -14.16 8.69 24.49
N SER A 107 -14.90 7.83 23.78
CA SER A 107 -14.49 7.32 22.47
C SER A 107 -14.52 8.43 21.40
N ALA A 108 -15.52 9.31 21.44
CA ALA A 108 -15.62 10.47 20.57
C ALA A 108 -14.47 11.47 20.81
N ALA A 109 -14.21 11.84 22.06
CA ALA A 109 -13.11 12.76 22.40
C ALA A 109 -11.74 12.21 21.99
N LYS A 110 -11.54 10.89 22.09
CA LYS A 110 -10.32 10.24 21.64
C LYS A 110 -10.18 10.20 20.12
N THR A 111 -11.29 9.95 19.41
CA THR A 111 -11.36 9.99 17.96
C THR A 111 -11.04 11.38 17.44
N GLU A 112 -11.67 12.42 17.99
CA GLU A 112 -11.42 13.81 17.63
C GLU A 112 -9.94 14.19 17.82
N ARG A 113 -9.34 13.81 18.95
CA ARG A 113 -7.91 14.04 19.19
C ARG A 113 -7.01 13.39 18.13
N ILE A 114 -7.33 12.16 17.70
CA ILE A 114 -6.56 11.46 16.67
C ILE A 114 -6.73 12.16 15.32
N LEU A 115 -7.96 12.56 14.97
CA LEU A 115 -8.26 13.25 13.71
C LEU A 115 -7.62 14.65 13.63
N GLN A 116 -7.56 15.39 14.73
CA GLN A 116 -6.85 16.66 14.80
C GLN A 116 -5.35 16.49 14.53
N VAL A 117 -4.73 15.44 15.08
CA VAL A 117 -3.32 15.12 14.82
C VAL A 117 -3.10 14.72 13.36
N THR A 118 -4.03 13.98 12.76
CA THR A 118 -3.89 13.56 11.36
C THR A 118 -4.10 14.69 10.37
N SER A 119 -5.04 15.61 10.64
CA SER A 119 -5.36 16.76 9.79
C SER A 119 -4.31 17.87 9.85
N GLN A 120 -3.72 18.14 11.02
CA GLN A 120 -2.66 19.13 11.19
C GLN A 120 -1.40 18.81 10.38
N VAL A 121 -1.14 17.53 10.09
CA VAL A 121 0.02 17.11 9.28
C VAL A 121 -0.32 16.96 7.79
N LEU A 122 -1.59 16.74 7.44
CA LEU A 122 -2.05 16.65 6.05
C LEU A 122 -2.33 18.00 5.40
N SER A 123 -2.49 19.07 6.18
CA SER A 123 -2.48 20.43 5.64
C SER A 123 -1.02 20.82 5.34
N PRO A 124 -0.63 20.98 4.07
CA PRO A 124 0.69 21.49 3.77
C PRO A 124 0.73 22.91 4.32
N SER A 125 1.68 23.21 5.21
CA SER A 125 1.91 24.58 5.60
C SER A 125 2.20 25.39 4.34
N ARG A 126 1.24 26.18 3.87
CA ARG A 126 1.48 27.36 3.04
C ARG A 126 2.20 28.40 3.92
N ARG A 127 3.46 28.13 4.24
CA ARG A 127 4.44 29.02 4.87
C ARG A 127 5.80 28.48 4.39
N ALA A 128 6.67 29.18 3.69
CA ALA A 128 6.73 30.58 3.32
C ALA A 128 7.57 30.66 2.03
N ASN A 129 6.99 31.22 0.97
CA ASN A 129 7.72 31.88 -0.10
C ASN A 129 6.97 33.20 -0.30
N ARG A 130 7.27 34.16 0.57
CA ARG A 130 6.96 35.57 0.37
C ARG A 130 8.30 36.29 0.27
N SER A 131 8.42 37.04 -0.82
CA SER A 131 9.38 38.11 -1.14
C SER A 131 10.86 37.75 -1.10
#